data_AF-A0A1A2TEU1-F1
#
_entry.id   AF-A0A1A2TEU1-F1
#
_cell.length_a   1.000
_cell.length_b   1.000
_cell.length_c   1.000
_cell.angle_alpha   90.00
_cell.angle_beta   90.00
_cell.angle_gamma   90.00
#
_symmetry.space_group_name_H-M   'P 1'
#
loop_
_entity.id
_entity.type
_entity.pdbx_description
1 polymer ?
#
loop_
_entity_poly.entity_id
_entity_poly.type
_entity_poly.pdbx_seq_one_letter_code
_entity_poly.pdbx_strand_id
1 'polypeptide(L)'
;MHTIEADYLVVGAGAMGMAFIDTLVSETEARVVVVDRQHAPGGHWTMAYPFVRLHQPSAFYGVNSLRLGGDSIDQVGWNHGLYELATAGEICAYYDHVMRRQFLPTGRVGYFPMSEYRGHYRGQGRFRTLAGVDYTVRVARRVVDATYMRVTVPAMRRPPYRVADGIDCVAPNDLPRLGAHRRYVIVGAGKTGIDTCLWLLSQGVDPDRLTWITPRDSWLLDRETMQPGTLFADKLKASFTAQLRAINDAASTEDLFARLEGAGVLLRIDPAIRPAMYRCATVTRLELEQLRRITDVVRLGHLRAIEADRMVLDGGAVTVGGDELFIDCTADGAEKRPATPIFDPGRITLQSVRGCQQIFSAALIAHVEAAYPDDAVKNELCVPLPHPDTDVDWLRLALADYTNQLRWFDDPELMSWLSAARLDLFGHLIGHLLPSAAAKPRVRDRILSIAKSVFATTATRLEQLMAAEAALAAP
;
A
#
# COMPACT_ATOMS: atom_id res chain seq x y z
N MET A 1 17.34 26.37 22.87
CA MET A 1 16.61 25.08 22.85
C MET A 1 15.19 25.37 23.31
N HIS A 2 14.19 25.23 22.45
CA HIS A 2 12.78 25.45 22.80
C HIS A 2 12.16 24.15 23.30
N THR A 3 11.25 24.23 24.27
CA THR A 3 10.56 23.07 24.84
C THR A 3 9.07 23.15 24.53
N ILE A 4 8.49 22.06 24.04
CA ILE A 4 7.06 21.89 23.76
C ILE A 4 6.55 20.70 24.58
N GLU A 5 5.33 20.77 25.08
CA GLU A 5 4.64 19.66 25.73
C GLU A 5 3.53 19.13 24.82
N ALA A 6 3.44 17.81 24.69
CA ALA A 6 2.43 17.15 23.88
C ALA A 6 2.12 15.76 24.46
N ASP A 7 0.93 15.25 24.16
CA ASP A 7 0.59 13.86 24.49
C ASP A 7 1.32 12.91 23.54
N TYR A 8 1.37 13.26 22.24
CA TYR A 8 2.04 12.47 21.22
C TYR A 8 3.01 13.30 20.39
N LEU A 9 4.13 12.68 20.01
CA LEU A 9 5.05 13.17 18.98
C LEU A 9 4.96 12.24 17.77
N VAL A 10 4.36 12.70 16.68
CA VAL A 10 4.26 11.94 15.42
C VAL A 10 5.42 12.33 14.50
N VAL A 11 6.21 11.33 14.10
CA VAL A 11 7.33 11.50 13.18
C VAL A 11 6.88 11.04 11.80
N GLY A 12 6.74 11.98 10.87
CA GLY A 12 6.23 11.77 9.52
C GLY A 12 4.74 12.17 9.38
N ALA A 13 4.48 13.13 8.49
CA ALA A 13 3.17 13.58 8.02
C ALA A 13 2.82 12.96 6.64
N GLY A 14 3.27 11.72 6.40
CA GLY A 14 2.80 10.91 5.29
C GLY A 14 1.41 10.32 5.53
N ALA A 15 0.88 9.58 4.55
CA ALA A 15 -0.50 9.07 4.58
C ALA A 15 -0.89 8.33 5.88
N MET A 16 -0.02 7.45 6.40
CA MET A 16 -0.26 6.76 7.68
C MET A 16 -0.27 7.73 8.87
N GLY A 17 0.71 8.64 8.95
CA GLY A 17 0.77 9.63 10.02
C GLY A 17 -0.47 10.53 10.03
N MET A 18 -0.91 10.98 8.86
CA MET A 18 -2.12 11.78 8.69
C MET A 18 -3.38 11.03 9.12
N ALA A 19 -3.54 9.76 8.76
CA ALA A 19 -4.68 8.95 9.16
C ALA A 19 -4.70 8.64 10.66
N PHE A 20 -3.54 8.37 11.27
CA PHE A 20 -3.41 8.19 12.71
C PHE A 20 -3.79 9.47 13.46
N ILE A 21 -3.26 10.63 13.05
CA ILE A 21 -3.57 11.92 13.68
C ILE A 21 -5.06 12.23 13.56
N ASP A 22 -5.67 12.00 12.40
CA ASP A 22 -7.08 12.27 12.15
C ASP A 22 -7.99 11.55 13.16
N THR A 23 -7.81 10.24 13.29
CA THR A 23 -8.62 9.43 14.19
C THR A 23 -8.33 9.81 15.65
N LEU A 24 -7.06 9.99 16.02
CA LEU A 24 -6.69 10.38 17.38
C LEU A 24 -7.28 11.74 17.78
N VAL A 25 -7.21 12.75 16.92
CA VAL A 25 -7.72 14.10 17.20
C VAL A 25 -9.24 14.13 17.18
N SER A 26 -9.89 13.29 16.36
CA SER A 26 -11.35 13.21 16.28
C SER A 26 -11.96 12.49 17.47
N GLU A 27 -11.26 11.51 18.05
CA GLU A 27 -11.79 10.66 19.12
C GLU A 27 -11.28 11.03 20.51
N THR A 28 -10.30 11.93 20.60
CA THR A 28 -9.69 12.35 21.87
C THR A 28 -9.37 13.84 21.90
N GLU A 29 -9.09 14.37 23.09
CA GLU A 29 -8.57 15.73 23.31
C GLU A 29 -7.04 15.81 23.31
N ALA A 30 -6.35 14.81 22.75
CA ALA A 30 -4.89 14.75 22.76
C ALA A 30 -4.24 15.93 22.01
N ARG A 31 -3.11 16.41 22.55
CA ARG A 31 -2.20 17.36 21.91
C ARG A 31 -1.12 16.62 21.15
N VAL A 32 -0.89 17.00 19.90
CA VAL A 32 0.02 16.29 18.98
C VAL A 32 1.04 17.25 18.40
N VAL A 33 2.32 16.90 18.49
CA VAL A 33 3.38 17.54 17.71
C VAL A 33 3.71 16.64 16.53
N VAL A 34 3.73 17.20 15.33
CA VAL A 34 4.03 16.49 14.08
C VAL A 34 5.32 17.05 13.50
N VAL A 35 6.30 16.18 13.26
CA VAL A 35 7.60 16.54 12.68
C VAL A 35 7.76 15.82 11.35
N ASP A 36 8.00 16.55 10.27
CA ASP A 36 8.25 15.97 8.95
C ASP A 36 9.45 16.66 8.26
N ARG A 37 10.25 15.88 7.54
CA ARG A 37 11.37 16.39 6.72
C ARG A 37 10.89 17.06 5.43
N GLN A 38 9.70 16.72 4.94
CA GLN A 38 9.11 17.28 3.74
C GLN A 38 8.54 18.69 4.00
N HIS A 39 8.40 19.44 2.91
CA HIS A 39 7.90 20.82 2.93
C HIS A 39 6.39 20.92 3.15
N ALA A 40 5.65 19.83 2.96
CA ALA A 40 4.20 19.73 3.05
C ALA A 40 3.80 18.31 3.50
N PRO A 41 2.59 18.12 4.05
CA PRO A 41 2.08 16.79 4.36
C PRO A 41 1.84 15.98 3.07
N GLY A 42 1.80 14.66 3.20
CA GLY A 42 1.64 13.72 2.08
C GLY A 42 2.81 12.75 1.93
N GLY A 43 3.96 13.01 2.56
CA GLY A 43 5.11 12.11 2.53
C GLY A 43 5.62 11.88 1.10
N HIS A 44 5.68 10.62 0.65
CA HIS A 44 6.26 10.28 -0.65
C HIS A 44 5.53 10.90 -1.86
N TRP A 45 4.25 11.24 -1.72
CA TRP A 45 3.47 11.89 -2.79
C TRP A 45 4.06 13.23 -3.24
N THR A 46 4.78 13.93 -2.34
CA THR A 46 5.47 15.19 -2.65
C THR A 46 6.61 15.03 -3.66
N MET A 47 7.06 13.79 -3.91
CA MET A 47 8.17 13.44 -4.80
C MET A 47 7.78 12.42 -5.87
N ALA A 48 6.51 12.01 -5.92
CA ALA A 48 6.06 10.98 -6.86
C ALA A 48 6.08 11.50 -8.31
N TYR A 49 6.17 10.58 -9.28
CA TYR A 49 6.15 10.95 -10.70
C TYR A 49 4.79 11.55 -11.08
N PRO A 50 4.75 12.55 -11.97
CA PRO A 50 3.58 13.41 -12.15
C PRO A 50 2.35 12.71 -12.75
N PHE A 51 2.54 11.56 -13.39
CA PHE A 51 1.45 10.75 -13.95
C PHE A 51 1.01 9.59 -13.05
N VAL A 52 1.55 9.48 -11.83
CA VAL A 52 1.05 8.49 -10.86
C VAL A 52 -0.40 8.81 -10.49
N ARG A 53 -1.18 7.74 -10.33
CA ARG A 53 -2.50 7.77 -9.71
C ARG A 53 -2.54 6.74 -8.59
N LEU A 54 -3.50 6.87 -7.68
CA LEU A 54 -3.79 5.82 -6.72
C LEU A 54 -4.02 4.49 -7.45
N HIS A 55 -3.59 3.40 -6.82
CA HIS A 55 -3.85 2.06 -7.34
C HIS A 55 -5.18 1.50 -6.85
N GLN A 56 -5.80 2.18 -5.90
CA GLN A 56 -7.06 1.84 -5.30
C GLN A 56 -8.02 3.03 -5.40
N PRO A 57 -9.34 2.81 -5.43
CA PRO A 57 -10.33 3.89 -5.41
C PRO A 57 -10.07 4.96 -4.33
N SER A 58 -10.21 6.22 -4.72
CA SER A 58 -10.01 7.38 -3.83
C SER A 58 -10.93 7.35 -2.60
N ALA A 59 -12.11 6.76 -2.75
CA ALA A 59 -13.16 6.63 -1.74
C ALA A 59 -12.69 6.02 -0.40
N PHE A 60 -11.68 5.15 -0.41
CA PHE A 60 -11.09 4.54 0.80
C PHE A 60 -9.61 4.89 1.02
N TYR A 61 -9.16 6.02 0.48
CA TYR A 61 -7.84 6.60 0.74
C TYR A 61 -7.98 7.94 1.50
N GLY A 62 -6.97 8.33 2.28
CA GLY A 62 -6.95 9.61 3.01
C GLY A 62 -7.14 9.47 4.52
N VAL A 63 -8.08 10.21 5.10
CA VAL A 63 -8.41 10.19 6.54
C VAL A 63 -9.92 9.98 6.77
N ASN A 64 -10.33 9.40 7.90
CA ASN A 64 -11.75 9.08 8.14
C ASN A 64 -12.65 10.32 8.10
N SER A 65 -12.19 11.45 8.63
CA SER A 65 -13.00 12.67 8.78
C SER A 65 -13.31 13.44 7.48
N LEU A 66 -12.60 13.15 6.39
CA LEU A 66 -12.74 13.87 5.12
C LEU A 66 -12.57 12.94 3.93
N ARG A 67 -13.51 12.95 2.98
CA ARG A 67 -13.40 12.16 1.73
C ARG A 67 -12.35 12.74 0.79
N LEU A 68 -11.62 11.87 0.11
CA LEU A 68 -10.74 12.23 -1.01
C LEU A 68 -11.50 12.01 -2.32
N GLY A 69 -11.54 13.04 -3.17
CA GLY A 69 -12.31 13.01 -4.41
C GLY A 69 -13.82 13.25 -4.20
N GLY A 70 -14.59 13.00 -5.25
CA GLY A 70 -16.05 13.13 -5.30
C GLY A 70 -16.81 11.80 -5.40
N ASP A 71 -16.12 10.67 -5.24
CA ASP A 71 -16.66 9.32 -5.49
C ASP A 71 -17.18 9.18 -6.93
N SER A 72 -16.52 9.84 -7.89
CA SER A 72 -16.93 9.83 -9.28
C SER A 72 -16.53 8.53 -10.01
N ILE A 73 -17.26 8.15 -11.05
CA ILE A 73 -16.94 7.02 -11.93
C ILE A 73 -16.20 7.55 -13.16
N ASP A 74 -15.03 7.01 -13.45
CA ASP A 74 -14.25 7.38 -14.63
C ASP A 74 -15.03 7.05 -15.90
N GLN A 75 -15.19 8.05 -16.78
CA GLN A 75 -15.91 7.94 -18.04
C GLN A 75 -14.98 7.72 -19.24
N VAL A 76 -13.65 7.76 -19.04
CA VAL A 76 -12.65 7.64 -20.09
C VAL A 76 -11.40 6.92 -19.59
N GLY A 77 -10.53 6.51 -20.51
CA GLY A 77 -9.28 5.83 -20.19
C GLY A 77 -9.49 4.39 -19.73
N TRP A 78 -8.41 3.73 -19.29
CA TRP A 78 -8.44 2.31 -18.96
C TRP A 78 -9.03 1.97 -17.58
N ASN A 79 -9.38 2.98 -16.80
CA ASN A 79 -10.16 2.84 -15.56
C ASN A 79 -11.67 3.05 -15.77
N HIS A 80 -12.12 3.22 -17.03
CA HIS A 80 -13.51 3.46 -17.39
C HIS A 80 -14.48 2.52 -16.67
N GLY A 81 -15.51 3.09 -16.05
CA GLY A 81 -16.56 2.35 -15.35
C GLY A 81 -16.23 2.01 -13.89
N LEU A 82 -15.06 2.41 -13.38
CA LEU A 82 -14.65 2.25 -11.98
C LEU A 82 -14.54 3.60 -11.26
N TYR A 83 -14.47 3.58 -9.93
CA TYR A 83 -14.24 4.79 -9.14
C TYR A 83 -12.89 5.44 -9.46
N GLU A 84 -12.89 6.77 -9.40
CA GLU A 84 -11.75 7.62 -9.72
C GLU A 84 -10.50 7.31 -8.88
N LEU A 85 -9.35 7.48 -9.52
CA LEU A 85 -8.03 7.30 -8.93
C LEU A 85 -7.32 8.66 -8.84
N ALA A 86 -7.23 9.20 -7.63
CA ALA A 86 -6.60 10.49 -7.37
C ALA A 86 -5.15 10.51 -7.86
N THR A 87 -4.78 11.62 -8.50
CA THR A 87 -3.42 11.96 -8.91
C THR A 87 -2.55 12.36 -7.71
N ALA A 88 -1.22 12.37 -7.88
CA ALA A 88 -0.32 12.91 -6.85
C ALA A 88 -0.67 14.34 -6.44
N GLY A 89 -1.08 15.20 -7.39
CA GLY A 89 -1.48 16.58 -7.13
C GLY A 89 -2.70 16.68 -6.23
N GLU A 90 -3.75 15.89 -6.52
CA GLU A 90 -4.96 15.83 -5.70
C GLU A 90 -4.68 15.34 -4.28
N ILE A 91 -3.82 14.33 -4.12
CA ILE A 91 -3.44 13.80 -2.81
C ILE A 91 -2.65 14.83 -1.99
N CYS A 92 -1.70 15.53 -2.61
CA CYS A 92 -0.93 16.58 -1.92
C CYS A 92 -1.85 17.73 -1.49
N ALA A 93 -2.74 18.18 -2.38
CA ALA A 93 -3.72 19.23 -2.06
C ALA A 93 -4.68 18.79 -0.94
N TYR A 94 -5.12 17.52 -0.97
CA TYR A 94 -5.98 16.94 0.05
C TYR A 94 -5.31 16.92 1.43
N TYR A 95 -4.07 16.44 1.55
CA TYR A 95 -3.42 16.40 2.85
C TYR A 95 -3.02 17.79 3.37
N ASP A 96 -2.69 18.73 2.49
CA ASP A 96 -2.51 20.14 2.88
C ASP A 96 -3.83 20.72 3.42
N HIS A 97 -4.96 20.42 2.77
CA HIS A 97 -6.28 20.80 3.25
C HIS A 97 -6.57 20.22 4.64
N VAL A 98 -6.41 18.90 4.83
CA VAL A 98 -6.61 18.23 6.13
C VAL A 98 -5.76 18.91 7.22
N MET A 99 -4.46 19.10 6.96
CA MET A 99 -3.57 19.73 7.93
C MET A 99 -4.02 21.16 8.27
N ARG A 100 -4.26 22.01 7.26
CA ARG A 100 -4.53 23.44 7.47
C ARG A 100 -5.94 23.75 7.92
N ARG A 101 -6.92 22.95 7.54
CA ARG A 101 -8.35 23.25 7.73
C ARG A 101 -9.00 22.39 8.81
N GLN A 102 -8.44 21.24 9.14
CA GLN A 102 -8.96 20.37 10.21
C GLN A 102 -8.01 20.30 11.39
N PHE A 103 -6.73 19.97 11.18
CA PHE A 103 -5.80 19.71 12.29
C PHE A 103 -5.33 20.98 13.00
N LEU A 104 -4.69 21.91 12.29
CA LEU A 104 -4.15 23.13 12.90
C LEU A 104 -5.22 24.00 13.59
N PRO A 105 -6.45 24.18 13.02
CA PRO A 105 -7.48 24.98 13.67
C PRO A 105 -7.98 24.44 15.02
N THR A 106 -7.75 23.15 15.32
CA THR A 106 -8.08 22.62 16.66
C THR A 106 -7.27 23.26 17.78
N GLY A 107 -6.12 23.87 17.47
CA GLY A 107 -5.14 24.33 18.46
C GLY A 107 -4.42 23.21 19.22
N ARG A 108 -4.78 21.94 18.97
CA ARG A 108 -4.18 20.76 19.59
C ARG A 108 -3.04 20.15 18.78
N VAL A 109 -2.93 20.51 17.50
CA VAL A 109 -1.88 20.00 16.59
C VAL A 109 -0.86 21.10 16.27
N GLY A 110 0.42 20.82 16.54
CA GLY A 110 1.55 21.64 16.11
C GLY A 110 2.33 20.94 15.00
N TYR A 111 2.43 21.56 13.82
CA TYR A 111 3.11 20.98 12.65
C TYR A 111 4.44 21.68 12.36
N PHE A 112 5.50 20.89 12.24
CA PHE A 112 6.86 21.31 11.94
C PHE A 112 7.33 20.65 10.62
N PRO A 113 6.99 21.22 9.45
CA PRO A 113 7.56 20.79 8.17
C PRO A 113 9.06 21.14 8.10
N MET A 114 9.76 20.57 7.12
CA MET A 114 11.20 20.79 6.91
C MET A 114 12.03 20.64 8.20
N SER A 115 11.68 19.67 9.03
CA SER A 115 12.26 19.47 10.35
C SER A 115 12.74 18.03 10.51
N GLU A 116 13.96 17.88 11.00
CA GLU A 116 14.60 16.58 11.17
C GLU A 116 14.47 16.08 12.61
N TYR A 117 13.75 14.98 12.79
CA TYR A 117 13.73 14.25 14.06
C TYR A 117 15.08 13.61 14.36
N ARG A 118 15.61 13.86 15.55
CA ARG A 118 16.95 13.45 16.02
C ARG A 118 16.89 12.36 17.09
N GLY A 119 15.73 11.73 17.24
CA GLY A 119 15.52 10.66 18.21
C GLY A 119 15.07 11.15 19.58
N HIS A 120 15.09 10.20 20.52
CA HIS A 120 14.64 10.38 21.89
C HIS A 120 15.85 10.39 22.84
N TYR A 121 16.00 11.44 23.66
CA TYR A 121 17.11 11.57 24.59
C TYR A 121 16.59 11.97 25.98
N ARG A 122 16.96 11.19 27.01
CA ARG A 122 16.51 11.37 28.40
C ARG A 122 14.98 11.53 28.52
N GLY A 123 14.24 10.66 27.86
CA GLY A 123 12.78 10.66 27.92
C GLY A 123 12.09 11.78 27.12
N GLN A 124 12.81 12.48 26.23
CA GLN A 124 12.25 13.59 25.45
C GLN A 124 12.61 13.48 23.97
N GLY A 125 11.65 13.75 23.08
CA GLY A 125 11.88 13.80 21.64
C GLY A 125 12.67 15.05 21.26
N ARG A 126 13.54 14.96 20.26
CA ARG A 126 14.31 16.10 19.76
C ARG A 126 14.20 16.23 18.26
N PHE A 127 14.10 17.45 17.77
CA PHE A 127 14.16 17.72 16.34
C PHE A 127 14.82 19.08 16.06
N ARG A 128 15.29 19.27 14.83
CA ARG A 128 15.85 20.54 14.37
C ARG A 128 15.10 21.02 13.14
N THR A 129 14.70 22.29 13.16
CA THR A 129 14.00 22.92 12.02
C THR A 129 14.96 23.33 10.91
N LEU A 130 14.43 23.65 9.74
CA LEU A 130 15.17 24.23 8.61
C LEU A 130 15.95 25.50 9.00
N ALA A 131 15.39 26.31 9.91
CA ALA A 131 16.06 27.51 10.44
C ALA A 131 17.23 27.19 11.39
N GLY A 132 17.53 25.91 11.62
CA GLY A 132 18.60 25.46 12.49
C GLY A 132 18.26 25.50 13.98
N VAL A 133 16.99 25.69 14.34
CA VAL A 133 16.52 25.78 15.74
C VAL A 133 16.26 24.39 16.31
N ASP A 134 16.87 24.06 17.44
CA ASP A 134 16.63 22.81 18.16
C ASP A 134 15.45 22.91 19.13
N TYR A 135 14.55 21.94 19.00
CA TYR A 135 13.37 21.74 19.85
C TYR A 135 13.49 20.45 20.65
N THR A 136 12.92 20.49 21.85
CA THR A 136 12.68 19.32 22.69
C THR A 136 11.19 19.18 22.94
N VAL A 137 10.66 17.96 22.80
CA VAL A 137 9.26 17.63 23.05
C VAL A 137 9.20 16.74 24.29
N ARG A 138 8.52 17.22 25.32
CA ARG A 138 8.14 16.40 26.47
C ARG A 138 6.85 15.66 26.11
N VAL A 139 6.99 14.36 25.89
CA VAL A 139 5.91 13.50 25.42
C VAL A 139 5.26 12.83 26.63
N ALA A 140 3.98 13.11 26.88
CA ALA A 140 3.27 12.55 28.02
C ALA A 140 2.82 11.09 27.80
N ARG A 141 2.59 10.70 26.53
CA ARG A 141 2.19 9.34 26.15
C ARG A 141 3.25 8.66 25.29
N ARG A 142 3.25 8.90 23.97
CA ARG A 142 4.07 8.10 23.03
C ARG A 142 4.65 8.88 21.86
N VAL A 143 5.83 8.46 21.43
CA VAL A 143 6.36 8.82 20.11
C VAL A 143 5.77 7.86 19.08
N VAL A 144 5.14 8.39 18.05
CA VAL A 144 4.55 7.62 16.95
C VAL A 144 5.49 7.67 15.76
N ASP A 145 6.05 6.54 15.39
CA ASP A 145 6.89 6.38 14.21
C ASP A 145 6.00 6.04 13.00
N ALA A 146 5.68 7.07 12.20
CA ALA A 146 4.99 6.92 10.92
C ALA A 146 5.96 6.77 9.74
N THR A 147 7.26 6.56 10.02
CA THR A 147 8.31 6.41 9.00
C THR A 147 8.78 4.97 8.83
N TYR A 148 8.37 4.06 9.73
CA TYR A 148 8.83 2.67 9.75
C TYR A 148 8.69 1.95 8.41
N MET A 149 7.51 2.04 7.78
CA MET A 149 7.22 1.39 6.49
C MET A 149 8.03 1.98 5.32
N ARG A 150 8.57 3.19 5.47
CA ARG A 150 9.54 3.87 4.57
C ARG A 150 9.27 3.69 3.07
N VAL A 151 8.18 4.27 2.58
CA VAL A 151 7.90 4.30 1.13
C VAL A 151 8.97 5.11 0.40
N THR A 152 9.59 4.50 -0.61
CA THR A 152 10.58 5.15 -1.49
C THR A 152 10.07 5.18 -2.93
N VAL A 153 10.13 6.34 -3.57
CA VAL A 153 9.85 6.49 -5.02
C VAL A 153 11.17 6.70 -5.78
N PRO A 154 11.23 6.44 -7.11
CA PRO A 154 12.49 6.53 -7.86
C PRO A 154 13.25 7.84 -7.69
N ALA A 155 12.58 8.99 -7.73
CA ALA A 155 13.21 10.30 -7.57
C ALA A 155 13.88 10.55 -6.20
N MET A 156 13.67 9.68 -5.21
CA MET A 156 14.30 9.81 -3.89
C MET A 156 15.69 9.18 -3.80
N ARG A 157 16.14 8.47 -4.84
CA ARG A 157 17.43 7.78 -4.85
C ARG A 157 18.06 7.74 -6.24
N ARG A 158 19.35 7.41 -6.28
CA ARG A 158 20.02 7.02 -7.52
C ARG A 158 19.70 5.55 -7.87
N PRO A 159 19.78 5.13 -9.14
CA PRO A 159 19.70 3.73 -9.53
C PRO A 159 20.63 2.84 -8.70
N PRO A 160 20.22 1.61 -8.31
CA PRO A 160 21.05 0.71 -7.51
C PRO A 160 22.07 -0.08 -8.36
N TYR A 161 22.12 0.19 -9.66
CA TYR A 161 23.02 -0.42 -10.63
C TYR A 161 23.95 0.63 -11.24
N ARG A 162 25.07 0.17 -11.81
CA ARG A 162 26.04 1.06 -12.46
C ARG A 162 25.45 1.57 -13.78
N VAL A 163 25.60 2.86 -14.05
CA VAL A 163 25.29 3.47 -15.34
C VAL A 163 26.59 4.07 -15.87
N ALA A 164 27.03 3.65 -17.06
CA ALA A 164 28.23 4.21 -17.69
C ALA A 164 28.00 5.66 -18.14
N ASP A 165 29.09 6.42 -18.27
CA ASP A 165 29.04 7.82 -18.70
C ASP A 165 28.40 7.95 -20.10
N GLY A 166 27.57 8.99 -20.27
CA GLY A 166 26.90 9.28 -21.54
C GLY A 166 25.61 8.49 -21.80
N ILE A 167 25.17 7.65 -20.87
CA ILE A 167 23.90 6.91 -20.98
C ILE A 167 22.77 7.69 -20.30
N ASP A 168 21.68 7.91 -21.03
CA ASP A 168 20.47 8.53 -20.51
C ASP A 168 19.69 7.53 -19.63
N CYS A 169 19.82 7.68 -18.31
CA CYS A 169 19.07 6.92 -17.32
C CYS A 169 18.37 7.88 -16.34
N VAL A 170 17.04 7.89 -16.37
CA VAL A 170 16.22 8.85 -15.63
C VAL A 170 15.19 8.18 -14.74
N ALA A 171 14.66 8.91 -13.76
CA ALA A 171 13.48 8.47 -13.04
C ALA A 171 12.20 8.74 -13.89
N PRO A 172 11.08 8.04 -13.64
CA PRO A 172 9.80 8.34 -14.29
C PRO A 172 9.35 9.80 -14.14
N ASN A 173 9.82 10.49 -13.09
CA ASN A 173 9.56 11.90 -12.85
C ASN A 173 10.01 12.83 -13.97
N ASP A 174 11.07 12.47 -14.70
CA ASP A 174 11.67 13.33 -15.73
C ASP A 174 11.00 13.16 -17.09
N LEU A 175 10.30 12.03 -17.32
CA LEU A 175 9.71 11.66 -18.61
C LEU A 175 8.88 12.77 -19.28
N PRO A 176 7.97 13.49 -18.61
CA PRO A 176 7.17 14.52 -19.27
C PRO A 176 7.96 15.74 -19.77
N ARG A 177 9.23 15.88 -19.36
CA ARG A 177 10.11 16.98 -19.77
C ARG A 177 11.01 16.60 -20.95
N LEU A 178 11.07 15.32 -21.29
CA LEU A 178 11.95 14.78 -22.34
C LEU A 178 11.26 14.78 -23.70
N GLY A 179 12.07 14.79 -24.75
CA GLY A 179 11.61 14.61 -26.13
C GLY A 179 11.32 13.15 -26.46
N ALA A 180 10.99 12.87 -27.73
CA ALA A 180 10.81 11.50 -28.20
C ALA A 180 12.17 10.77 -28.32
N HIS A 181 12.23 9.53 -27.84
CA HIS A 181 13.39 8.64 -27.98
C HIS A 181 13.06 7.47 -28.89
N ARG A 182 14.03 6.93 -29.63
CA ARG A 182 13.77 5.83 -30.56
C ARG A 182 13.26 4.58 -29.82
N ARG A 183 13.85 4.29 -28.66
CA ARG A 183 13.52 3.15 -27.82
C ARG A 183 13.60 3.52 -26.33
N TYR A 184 12.73 2.90 -25.55
CA TYR A 184 12.60 3.11 -24.11
C TYR A 184 12.81 1.78 -23.39
N VAL A 185 13.71 1.78 -22.41
CA VAL A 185 14.01 0.59 -21.59
C VAL A 185 13.48 0.83 -20.17
N ILE A 186 12.41 0.14 -19.81
CA ILE A 186 11.77 0.26 -18.50
C ILE A 186 12.42 -0.75 -17.56
N VAL A 187 13.10 -0.25 -16.51
CA VAL A 187 13.83 -1.09 -15.57
C VAL A 187 12.99 -1.40 -14.34
N GLY A 188 12.42 -2.60 -14.29
CA GLY A 188 11.66 -3.12 -13.15
C GLY A 188 10.18 -3.36 -13.47
N ALA A 189 9.64 -4.43 -12.90
CA ALA A 189 8.25 -4.88 -13.09
C ALA A 189 7.35 -4.66 -11.88
N GLY A 190 7.76 -3.77 -10.96
CA GLY A 190 6.88 -3.27 -9.91
C GLY A 190 5.82 -2.32 -10.46
N LYS A 191 4.96 -1.81 -9.58
CA LYS A 191 3.85 -0.95 -9.98
C LYS A 191 4.28 0.36 -10.68
N THR A 192 5.44 0.93 -10.29
CA THR A 192 6.02 2.06 -11.01
C THR A 192 6.44 1.72 -12.44
N GLY A 193 6.93 0.49 -12.67
CA GLY A 193 7.21 0.00 -14.03
C GLY A 193 5.95 -0.16 -14.86
N ILE A 194 4.91 -0.76 -14.27
CA ILE A 194 3.57 -0.87 -14.88
C ILE A 194 3.03 0.50 -15.26
N ASP A 195 3.04 1.47 -14.35
CA ASP A 195 2.55 2.83 -14.60
C ASP A 195 3.35 3.52 -15.72
N THR A 196 4.66 3.31 -15.77
CA THR A 196 5.54 3.87 -16.80
C THR A 196 5.23 3.28 -18.18
N CYS A 197 5.09 1.95 -18.28
CA CYS A 197 4.68 1.27 -19.51
C CYS A 197 3.32 1.81 -20.00
N LEU A 198 2.33 1.83 -19.11
CA LEU A 198 0.98 2.33 -19.42
C LEU A 198 1.01 3.81 -19.85
N TRP A 199 1.79 4.65 -19.17
CA TRP A 199 1.93 6.05 -19.52
C TRP A 199 2.54 6.22 -20.92
N LEU A 200 3.65 5.55 -21.24
CA LEU A 200 4.27 5.61 -22.56
C LEU A 200 3.29 5.17 -23.67
N LEU A 201 2.58 4.07 -23.46
CA LEU A 201 1.55 3.58 -24.39
C LEU A 201 0.42 4.60 -24.57
N SER A 202 -0.01 5.27 -23.49
CA SER A 202 -1.04 6.30 -23.54
C SER A 202 -0.61 7.55 -24.33
N GLN A 203 0.70 7.82 -24.41
CA GLN A 203 1.28 8.89 -25.22
C GLN A 203 1.50 8.48 -26.68
N GLY A 204 1.06 7.29 -27.09
CA GLY A 204 1.20 6.79 -28.46
C GLY A 204 2.59 6.25 -28.79
N VAL A 205 3.41 5.94 -27.78
CA VAL A 205 4.65 5.19 -28.03
C VAL A 205 4.28 3.77 -28.48
N ASP A 206 4.78 3.38 -29.65
CA ASP A 206 4.57 2.05 -30.21
C ASP A 206 5.12 0.97 -29.25
N PRO A 207 4.37 -0.10 -28.92
CA PRO A 207 4.85 -1.19 -28.09
C PRO A 207 6.20 -1.79 -28.54
N ASP A 208 6.50 -1.82 -29.84
CA ASP A 208 7.76 -2.36 -30.37
C ASP A 208 8.99 -1.50 -30.01
N ARG A 209 8.75 -0.26 -29.56
CA ARG A 209 9.78 0.66 -29.04
C ARG A 209 10.02 0.51 -27.55
N LEU A 210 9.31 -0.39 -26.86
CA LEU A 210 9.43 -0.61 -25.42
C LEU A 210 10.17 -1.92 -25.16
N THR A 211 11.26 -1.86 -24.38
CA THR A 211 11.88 -3.04 -23.77
C THR A 211 11.58 -3.01 -22.29
N TRP A 212 10.97 -4.08 -21.75
CA TRP A 212 10.63 -4.15 -20.33
C TRP A 212 11.47 -5.18 -19.59
N ILE A 213 12.31 -4.71 -18.65
CA ILE A 213 13.11 -5.59 -17.79
C ILE A 213 12.24 -6.06 -16.63
N THR A 214 11.94 -7.36 -16.63
CA THR A 214 11.06 -8.03 -15.66
C THR A 214 11.85 -9.11 -14.93
N PRO A 215 12.52 -8.79 -13.80
CA PRO A 215 13.27 -9.78 -13.02
C PRO A 215 12.39 -10.90 -12.47
N ARG A 216 11.14 -10.54 -12.10
CA ARG A 216 10.09 -11.45 -11.61
C ARG A 216 8.74 -10.95 -12.12
N ASP A 217 7.96 -11.81 -12.74
CA ASP A 217 6.57 -11.52 -13.10
C ASP A 217 5.69 -11.45 -11.82
N SER A 218 4.69 -10.56 -11.83
CA SER A 218 3.79 -10.34 -10.70
C SER A 218 2.44 -11.03 -10.88
N TRP A 219 1.92 -11.62 -9.81
CA TRP A 219 0.48 -11.76 -9.62
C TRP A 219 -0.11 -10.37 -9.31
N LEU A 220 -1.13 -9.99 -10.07
CA LEU A 220 -1.81 -8.69 -9.97
C LEU A 220 -3.24 -8.88 -9.44
N LEU A 221 -3.79 -7.86 -8.79
CA LEU A 221 -5.19 -7.84 -8.37
C LEU A 221 -6.06 -7.20 -9.47
N ASP A 222 -7.24 -7.78 -9.74
CA ASP A 222 -8.24 -7.13 -10.60
C ASP A 222 -8.88 -5.96 -9.83
N ARG A 223 -8.58 -4.73 -10.26
CA ARG A 223 -9.07 -3.50 -9.61
C ARG A 223 -10.60 -3.43 -9.57
N GLU A 224 -11.28 -4.06 -10.52
CA GLU A 224 -12.74 -4.10 -10.56
C GLU A 224 -13.32 -4.85 -9.35
N THR A 225 -12.56 -5.78 -8.77
CA THR A 225 -12.94 -6.52 -7.57
C THR A 225 -12.58 -5.80 -6.27
N MET A 226 -12.02 -4.58 -6.35
CA MET A 226 -11.60 -3.76 -5.21
C MET A 226 -12.36 -2.43 -5.15
N GLN A 227 -13.63 -2.42 -5.58
CA GLN A 227 -14.47 -1.24 -5.58
C GLN A 227 -15.36 -1.17 -4.32
N PRO A 228 -15.36 -0.06 -3.57
CA PRO A 228 -16.19 0.08 -2.37
C PRO A 228 -17.65 0.41 -2.73
N GLY A 229 -18.53 0.38 -1.73
CA GLY A 229 -19.89 0.91 -1.84
C GLY A 229 -20.88 -0.03 -2.53
N THR A 230 -22.15 0.37 -2.53
CA THR A 230 -23.28 -0.48 -2.94
C THR A 230 -23.30 -0.78 -4.43
N LEU A 231 -22.74 0.09 -5.27
CA LEU A 231 -22.72 -0.08 -6.73
C LEU A 231 -21.95 -1.35 -7.16
N PHE A 232 -20.93 -1.74 -6.39
CA PHE A 232 -20.09 -2.90 -6.70
C PHE A 232 -20.22 -4.04 -5.67
N ALA A 233 -21.15 -3.93 -4.72
CA ALA A 233 -21.28 -4.88 -3.61
C ALA A 233 -21.45 -6.33 -4.08
N ASP A 234 -22.27 -6.58 -5.10
CA ASP A 234 -22.48 -7.93 -5.65
C ASP A 234 -21.20 -8.50 -6.28
N LYS A 235 -20.44 -7.67 -7.00
CA LYS A 235 -19.17 -8.08 -7.62
C LYS A 235 -18.10 -8.35 -6.58
N LEU A 236 -17.97 -7.48 -5.58
CA LEU A 236 -17.06 -7.66 -4.45
C LEU A 236 -17.39 -8.95 -3.68
N LYS A 237 -18.68 -9.19 -3.40
CA LYS A 237 -19.17 -10.41 -2.75
C LYS A 237 -18.90 -11.67 -3.57
N ALA A 238 -19.12 -11.61 -4.88
CA ALA A 238 -18.85 -12.72 -5.79
C ALA A 238 -17.35 -13.06 -5.83
N SER A 239 -16.49 -12.05 -5.98
CA SER A 239 -15.03 -12.20 -5.97
C SER A 239 -14.55 -12.81 -4.65
N PHE A 240 -15.01 -12.29 -3.51
CA PHE A 240 -14.66 -12.82 -2.20
C PHE A 240 -15.13 -14.26 -2.00
N THR A 241 -16.35 -14.58 -2.43
CA THR A 241 -16.87 -15.96 -2.39
C THR A 241 -16.01 -16.90 -3.24
N ALA A 242 -15.58 -16.44 -4.43
CA ALA A 242 -14.71 -17.20 -5.30
C ALA A 242 -13.31 -17.41 -4.68
N GLN A 243 -12.76 -16.40 -4.00
CA GLN A 243 -11.52 -16.53 -3.24
C GLN A 243 -11.63 -17.58 -2.13
N LEU A 244 -12.69 -17.53 -1.32
CA LEU A 244 -12.92 -18.53 -0.26
C LEU A 244 -13.04 -19.95 -0.83
N ARG A 245 -13.74 -20.13 -1.95
CA ARG A 245 -13.82 -21.44 -2.64
C ARG A 245 -12.48 -21.89 -3.17
N ALA A 246 -11.73 -21.00 -3.83
CA ALA A 246 -10.40 -21.29 -4.36
C ALA A 246 -9.47 -21.79 -3.25
N ILE A 247 -9.45 -21.14 -2.08
CA ILE A 247 -8.66 -21.57 -0.92
C ILE A 247 -9.09 -22.95 -0.44
N ASN A 248 -10.40 -23.15 -0.22
CA ASN A 248 -10.92 -24.39 0.37
C ASN A 248 -10.74 -25.61 -0.55
N ASP A 249 -10.87 -25.41 -1.87
CA ASP A 249 -10.84 -26.49 -2.85
C ASP A 249 -9.43 -26.77 -3.43
N ALA A 250 -8.45 -25.89 -3.20
CA ALA A 250 -7.11 -26.02 -3.75
C ALA A 250 -6.36 -27.23 -3.16
N ALA A 251 -5.76 -28.06 -4.02
CA ALA A 251 -4.96 -29.21 -3.60
C ALA A 251 -3.48 -28.85 -3.27
N SER A 252 -2.98 -27.77 -3.86
CA SER A 252 -1.61 -27.25 -3.69
C SER A 252 -1.60 -25.73 -3.83
N THR A 253 -0.47 -25.09 -3.54
CA THR A 253 -0.26 -23.65 -3.80
C THR A 253 -0.41 -23.31 -5.28
N GLU A 254 0.12 -24.14 -6.17
CA GLU A 254 -0.01 -23.98 -7.61
C GLU A 254 -1.47 -24.09 -8.08
N ASP A 255 -2.21 -25.08 -7.60
CA ASP A 255 -3.65 -25.22 -7.87
C ASP A 255 -4.44 -24.02 -7.32
N LEU A 256 -4.07 -23.50 -6.14
CA LEU A 256 -4.66 -22.29 -5.59
C LEU A 256 -4.48 -21.09 -6.54
N PHE A 257 -3.27 -20.81 -6.99
CA PHE A 257 -3.02 -19.68 -7.90
C PHE A 257 -3.76 -19.84 -9.23
N ALA A 258 -3.81 -21.05 -9.78
CA ALA A 258 -4.60 -21.33 -10.99
C ALA A 258 -6.10 -21.07 -10.78
N ARG A 259 -6.66 -21.43 -9.61
CA ARG A 259 -8.06 -21.16 -9.25
C ARG A 259 -8.33 -19.68 -9.02
N LEU A 260 -7.42 -18.96 -8.37
CA LEU A 260 -7.52 -17.51 -8.17
C LEU A 260 -7.48 -16.76 -9.50
N GLU A 261 -6.61 -17.19 -10.44
CA GLU A 261 -6.58 -16.67 -11.81
C GLU A 261 -7.87 -16.98 -12.56
N GLY A 262 -8.32 -18.24 -12.54
CA GLY A 262 -9.56 -18.67 -13.21
C GLY A 262 -10.82 -17.98 -12.67
N ALA A 263 -10.81 -17.62 -11.39
CA ALA A 263 -11.87 -16.83 -10.76
C ALA A 263 -11.78 -15.31 -11.03
N GLY A 264 -10.68 -14.84 -11.63
CA GLY A 264 -10.43 -13.41 -11.84
C GLY A 264 -10.09 -12.63 -10.56
N VAL A 265 -9.72 -13.31 -9.48
CA VAL A 265 -9.25 -12.68 -8.23
C VAL A 265 -7.81 -12.19 -8.42
N LEU A 266 -6.98 -13.02 -9.07
CA LEU A 266 -5.64 -12.65 -9.50
C LEU A 266 -5.55 -12.59 -11.02
N LEU A 267 -4.69 -11.73 -11.52
CA LEU A 267 -4.42 -11.53 -12.94
C LEU A 267 -2.93 -11.74 -13.21
N ARG A 268 -2.64 -12.13 -14.45
CA ARG A 268 -1.30 -12.39 -14.94
C ARG A 268 -1.08 -11.73 -16.29
N ILE A 269 0.08 -11.10 -16.46
CA ILE A 269 0.45 -10.41 -17.71
C ILE A 269 0.70 -11.44 -18.81
N ASP A 270 1.69 -12.31 -18.63
CA ASP A 270 2.08 -13.30 -19.62
C ASP A 270 1.55 -14.70 -19.24
N PRO A 271 0.59 -15.27 -19.98
CA PRO A 271 0.01 -16.58 -19.66
C PRO A 271 1.02 -17.74 -19.72
N ALA A 272 2.16 -17.57 -20.41
CA ALA A 272 3.19 -18.60 -20.53
C ALA A 272 4.14 -18.64 -19.32
N ILE A 273 4.15 -17.61 -18.48
CA ILE A 273 5.07 -17.48 -17.36
C ILE A 273 4.32 -17.64 -16.05
N ARG A 274 4.83 -18.44 -15.12
CA ARG A 274 4.29 -18.47 -13.75
C ARG A 274 4.88 -17.29 -12.95
N PRO A 275 4.06 -16.36 -12.44
CA PRO A 275 4.55 -15.26 -11.62
C PRO A 275 5.12 -15.75 -10.29
N ALA A 276 6.17 -15.09 -9.82
CA ALA A 276 6.88 -15.41 -8.58
C ALA A 276 6.84 -14.26 -7.54
N MET A 277 6.21 -13.14 -7.90
CA MET A 277 6.13 -11.94 -7.09
C MET A 277 4.67 -11.57 -6.80
N TYR A 278 4.38 -11.12 -5.59
CA TYR A 278 3.09 -10.49 -5.25
C TYR A 278 3.36 -9.25 -4.41
N ARG A 279 2.96 -8.08 -4.92
CA ARG A 279 3.17 -6.78 -4.26
C ARG A 279 1.91 -5.92 -4.21
N CYS A 280 0.75 -6.55 -4.18
CA CYS A 280 -0.57 -5.89 -4.18
C CYS A 280 -0.79 -4.88 -5.31
N ALA A 281 -0.10 -5.05 -6.43
CA ALA A 281 -0.30 -4.21 -7.59
C ALA A 281 -1.65 -4.51 -8.23
N THR A 282 -2.46 -3.48 -8.44
CA THR A 282 -3.77 -3.61 -9.09
C THR A 282 -3.68 -3.15 -10.55
N VAL A 283 -4.44 -3.81 -11.42
CA VAL A 283 -4.68 -3.38 -12.80
C VAL A 283 -6.14 -3.56 -13.17
N THR A 284 -6.63 -2.79 -14.14
CA THR A 284 -7.86 -3.18 -14.85
C THR A 284 -7.53 -4.19 -15.95
N ARG A 285 -8.56 -4.87 -16.46
CA ARG A 285 -8.42 -5.73 -17.64
C ARG A 285 -7.99 -4.95 -18.88
N LEU A 286 -8.44 -3.71 -19.05
CA LEU A 286 -8.01 -2.85 -20.14
C LEU A 286 -6.53 -2.47 -20.03
N GLU A 287 -6.05 -2.15 -18.83
CA GLU A 287 -4.61 -1.92 -18.60
C GLU A 287 -3.80 -3.19 -18.90
N LEU A 288 -4.29 -4.36 -18.47
CA LEU A 288 -3.65 -5.65 -18.73
C LEU A 288 -3.52 -5.94 -20.24
N GLU A 289 -4.57 -5.65 -21.02
CA GLU A 289 -4.54 -5.77 -22.48
C GLU A 289 -3.45 -4.90 -23.11
N GLN A 290 -3.23 -3.68 -22.60
CA GLN A 290 -2.17 -2.81 -23.09
C GLN A 290 -0.78 -3.31 -22.74
N LEU A 291 -0.57 -3.76 -21.50
CA LEU A 291 0.70 -4.32 -21.05
C LEU A 291 1.10 -5.55 -21.89
N ARG A 292 0.14 -6.39 -22.27
CA ARG A 292 0.36 -7.57 -23.12
C ARG A 292 0.80 -7.26 -24.55
N ARG A 293 0.67 -6.01 -25.00
CA ARG A 293 1.18 -5.58 -26.32
C ARG A 293 2.70 -5.44 -26.34
N ILE A 294 3.34 -5.32 -25.17
CA ILE A 294 4.79 -5.23 -25.06
C ILE A 294 5.36 -6.65 -25.15
N THR A 295 6.02 -6.95 -26.27
CA THR A 295 6.55 -8.28 -26.57
C THR A 295 8.03 -8.43 -26.22
N ASP A 296 8.79 -7.33 -26.24
CA ASP A 296 10.20 -7.29 -25.87
C ASP A 296 10.36 -7.20 -24.34
N VAL A 297 10.20 -8.35 -23.69
CA VAL A 297 10.30 -8.51 -22.23
C VAL A 297 11.54 -9.31 -21.85
N VAL A 298 12.47 -8.68 -21.13
CA VAL A 298 13.74 -9.27 -20.72
C VAL A 298 13.61 -9.86 -19.32
N ARG A 299 13.75 -11.19 -19.22
CA ARG A 299 13.62 -11.98 -17.98
C ARG A 299 14.95 -12.62 -17.55
N LEU A 300 16.01 -11.81 -17.53
CA LEU A 300 17.36 -12.23 -17.12
C LEU A 300 17.71 -11.75 -15.70
N GLY A 301 16.72 -11.61 -14.82
CA GLY A 301 16.90 -11.13 -13.45
C GLY A 301 17.13 -9.61 -13.35
N HIS A 302 17.76 -9.15 -12.26
CA HIS A 302 17.95 -7.74 -11.99
C HIS A 302 19.06 -7.14 -12.85
N LEU A 303 18.84 -5.89 -13.30
CA LEU A 303 19.87 -5.11 -13.97
C LEU A 303 21.02 -4.79 -13.00
N ARG A 304 22.26 -5.02 -13.43
CA ARG A 304 23.49 -4.80 -12.65
C ARG A 304 24.32 -3.65 -13.18
N ALA A 305 24.38 -3.50 -14.50
CA ALA A 305 25.06 -2.39 -15.14
C ALA A 305 24.45 -2.06 -16.51
N ILE A 306 24.53 -0.80 -16.90
CA ILE A 306 24.33 -0.35 -18.28
C ILE A 306 25.68 0.12 -18.80
N GLU A 307 26.12 -0.46 -19.90
CA GLU A 307 27.37 -0.18 -20.60
C GLU A 307 27.04 0.33 -22.02
N ALA A 308 28.04 0.80 -22.76
CA ALA A 308 27.83 1.49 -24.04
C ALA A 308 27.11 0.64 -25.11
N ASP A 309 27.34 -0.68 -25.11
CA ASP A 309 26.85 -1.61 -26.13
C ASP A 309 25.97 -2.73 -25.55
N ARG A 310 25.77 -2.77 -24.22
CA ARG A 310 24.97 -3.80 -23.56
C ARG A 310 24.41 -3.36 -22.21
N MET A 311 23.31 -4.00 -21.83
CA MET A 311 22.87 -4.08 -20.44
C MET A 311 23.24 -5.43 -19.83
N VAL A 312 23.80 -5.42 -18.62
CA VAL A 312 24.24 -6.60 -17.87
C VAL A 312 23.23 -6.88 -16.76
N LEU A 313 22.63 -8.07 -16.78
CA LEU A 313 21.66 -8.56 -15.80
C LEU A 313 22.22 -9.79 -15.05
N ASP A 314 21.50 -10.25 -14.03
CA ASP A 314 21.88 -11.45 -13.25
C ASP A 314 22.13 -12.70 -14.12
N GLY A 315 21.25 -12.93 -15.09
CA GLY A 315 21.22 -14.13 -15.93
C GLY A 315 21.90 -13.97 -17.28
N GLY A 316 22.56 -12.85 -17.56
CA GLY A 316 23.24 -12.62 -18.84
C GLY A 316 23.31 -11.16 -19.27
N ALA A 317 23.65 -10.92 -20.53
CA ALA A 317 23.72 -9.60 -21.12
C ALA A 317 22.88 -9.51 -22.39
N VAL A 318 22.34 -8.32 -22.65
CA VAL A 318 21.56 -8.01 -23.86
C VAL A 318 22.19 -6.79 -24.54
N THR A 319 22.42 -6.89 -25.85
CA THR A 319 22.96 -5.79 -26.65
C THR A 319 22.00 -4.61 -26.69
N VAL A 320 22.53 -3.40 -26.61
CA VAL A 320 21.77 -2.15 -26.77
C VAL A 320 22.45 -1.27 -27.83
N GLY A 321 21.67 -0.42 -28.50
CA GLY A 321 22.09 0.45 -29.60
C GLY A 321 22.82 1.73 -29.17
N GLY A 322 22.71 2.10 -27.89
CA GLY A 322 23.38 3.27 -27.29
C GLY A 322 22.58 4.57 -27.39
N ASP A 323 21.37 4.55 -27.94
CA ASP A 323 20.45 5.69 -28.07
C ASP A 323 19.12 5.48 -27.33
N GLU A 324 19.05 4.43 -26.50
CA GLU A 324 17.90 4.13 -25.65
C GLU A 324 17.80 5.05 -24.43
N LEU A 325 16.58 5.44 -24.09
CA LEU A 325 16.29 6.05 -22.79
C LEU A 325 15.99 4.95 -21.76
N PHE A 326 16.83 4.84 -20.74
CA PHE A 326 16.56 3.96 -19.59
C PHE A 326 15.72 4.69 -18.55
N ILE A 327 14.66 4.03 -18.06
CA ILE A 327 13.81 4.56 -16.99
C ILE A 327 13.95 3.68 -15.75
N ASP A 328 14.52 4.23 -14.68
CA ASP A 328 14.68 3.54 -13.40
C ASP A 328 13.37 3.47 -12.64
N CYS A 329 12.67 2.34 -12.76
CA CYS A 329 11.45 2.03 -12.00
C CYS A 329 11.74 1.11 -10.80
N THR A 330 13.01 0.94 -10.39
CA THR A 330 13.40 -0.10 -9.43
C THR A 330 13.24 0.30 -7.96
N ALA A 331 12.58 1.42 -7.64
CA ALA A 331 12.45 1.85 -6.24
C ALA A 331 11.49 0.93 -5.49
N ASP A 332 11.92 0.48 -4.31
CA ASP A 332 11.06 -0.32 -3.48
C ASP A 332 10.09 0.56 -2.68
N GLY A 333 8.90 0.78 -3.27
CA GLY A 333 7.81 1.54 -2.65
C GLY A 333 7.07 0.79 -1.55
N ALA A 334 7.27 -0.52 -1.41
CA ALA A 334 6.53 -1.37 -0.48
C ALA A 334 7.46 -2.41 0.16
N GLU A 335 8.63 -1.98 0.65
CA GLU A 335 9.67 -2.86 1.17
C GLU A 335 9.11 -3.76 2.28
N LYS A 336 9.44 -5.06 2.22
CA LYS A 336 9.09 -6.01 3.27
C LYS A 336 9.99 -5.79 4.48
N ARG A 337 9.40 -5.24 5.54
CA ARG A 337 10.09 -5.00 6.81
C ARG A 337 9.70 -6.04 7.86
N PRO A 338 10.58 -6.35 8.82
CA PRO A 338 10.24 -7.24 9.92
C PRO A 338 9.00 -6.75 10.67
N ALA A 339 8.12 -7.65 11.09
CA ALA A 339 7.06 -7.27 12.03
C ALA A 339 7.68 -6.97 13.40
N THR A 340 7.26 -5.86 14.02
CA THR A 340 7.56 -5.55 15.42
C THR A 340 6.25 -5.29 16.17
N PRO A 341 6.21 -5.36 17.51
CA PRO A 341 5.08 -4.83 18.26
C PRO A 341 4.72 -3.42 17.77
N ILE A 342 3.42 -3.16 17.63
CA ILE A 342 2.93 -1.82 17.26
C ILE A 342 2.97 -0.92 18.48
N PHE A 343 2.59 -1.45 19.64
CA PHE A 343 2.57 -0.71 20.90
C PHE A 343 3.69 -1.21 21.80
N ASP A 344 4.70 -0.37 21.99
CA ASP A 344 5.80 -0.54 22.94
C ASP A 344 5.73 0.54 24.02
N PRO A 345 6.36 0.34 25.20
CA PRO A 345 6.44 1.38 26.22
C PRO A 345 6.98 2.70 25.65
N GLY A 346 6.13 3.73 25.62
CA GLY A 346 6.47 5.06 25.12
C GLY A 346 6.58 5.21 23.60
N ARG A 347 6.26 4.17 22.81
CA ARG A 347 6.39 4.20 21.34
C ARG A 347 5.25 3.48 20.64
N ILE A 348 4.79 4.05 19.52
CA ILE A 348 3.92 3.37 18.55
C ILE A 348 4.66 3.26 17.23
N THR A 349 4.73 2.07 16.64
CA THR A 349 5.32 1.84 15.31
C THR A 349 4.23 1.54 14.31
N LEU A 350 3.90 2.51 13.44
CA LEU A 350 2.82 2.32 12.48
C LEU A 350 3.22 1.28 11.44
N GLN A 351 2.41 0.22 11.35
CA GLN A 351 2.55 -0.90 10.42
C GLN A 351 1.18 -1.23 9.82
N SER A 352 1.15 -2.07 8.77
CA SER A 352 -0.12 -2.58 8.26
C SER A 352 -0.71 -3.60 9.25
N VAL A 353 -2.00 -3.54 9.55
CA VAL A 353 -2.76 -4.57 10.28
C VAL A 353 -3.84 -5.22 9.42
N ARG A 354 -3.98 -4.71 8.18
CA ARG A 354 -4.78 -5.22 7.08
C ARG A 354 -3.92 -5.32 5.83
N GLY A 355 -4.06 -6.38 5.05
CA GLY A 355 -3.32 -6.59 3.81
C GLY A 355 -3.44 -5.39 2.88
N CYS A 356 -2.31 -4.74 2.61
CA CYS A 356 -2.19 -3.65 1.63
C CYS A 356 -3.15 -2.46 1.85
N GLN A 357 -3.56 -2.23 3.10
CA GLN A 357 -4.38 -1.08 3.52
C GLN A 357 -3.73 -0.36 4.71
N GLN A 358 -2.57 0.25 4.48
CA GLN A 358 -1.74 0.90 5.50
C GLN A 358 -2.43 2.10 6.14
N ILE A 359 -3.27 2.81 5.39
CA ILE A 359 -3.95 4.03 5.83
C ILE A 359 -5.08 3.69 6.80
N PHE A 360 -5.94 2.73 6.42
CA PHE A 360 -6.90 2.13 7.33
C PHE A 360 -6.20 1.59 8.59
N SER A 361 -5.07 0.88 8.41
CA SER A 361 -4.30 0.34 9.52
C SER A 361 -3.86 1.41 10.51
N ALA A 362 -3.38 2.55 10.03
CA ALA A 362 -2.98 3.66 10.88
C ALA A 362 -4.16 4.30 11.64
N ALA A 363 -5.33 4.41 11.00
CA ALA A 363 -6.55 4.87 11.66
C ALA A 363 -7.00 3.88 12.75
N LEU A 364 -7.00 2.58 12.46
CA LEU A 364 -7.35 1.53 13.42
C LEU A 364 -6.38 1.53 14.62
N ILE A 365 -5.08 1.68 14.38
CA ILE A 365 -4.07 1.78 15.45
C ILE A 365 -4.34 2.99 16.36
N ALA A 366 -4.76 4.14 15.80
CA ALA A 366 -5.14 5.30 16.59
C ALA A 366 -6.41 5.07 17.43
N HIS A 367 -7.43 4.45 16.85
CA HIS A 367 -8.65 4.08 17.55
C HIS A 367 -8.33 3.12 18.72
N VAL A 368 -7.54 2.09 18.46
CA VAL A 368 -7.12 1.11 19.47
C VAL A 368 -6.24 1.75 20.55
N GLU A 369 -5.38 2.72 20.21
CA GLU A 369 -4.63 3.51 21.19
C GLU A 369 -5.55 4.27 22.15
N ALA A 370 -6.63 4.83 21.63
CA ALA A 370 -7.57 5.67 22.37
C ALA A 370 -8.55 4.86 23.23
N ALA A 371 -9.07 3.75 22.70
CA ALA A 371 -10.16 2.98 23.31
C ALA A 371 -9.68 1.94 24.34
N TYR A 372 -8.46 1.42 24.21
CA TYR A 372 -7.96 0.33 25.06
C TYR A 372 -6.83 0.81 25.96
N PRO A 373 -6.74 0.37 27.23
CA PRO A 373 -5.68 0.82 28.15
C PRO A 373 -4.40 -0.02 28.09
N ASP A 374 -4.49 -1.30 27.72
CA ASP A 374 -3.40 -2.28 27.84
C ASP A 374 -2.71 -2.60 26.51
N ASP A 375 -1.38 -2.54 26.48
CA ASP A 375 -0.60 -2.76 25.27
C ASP A 375 -0.61 -4.21 24.78
N ALA A 376 -0.80 -5.19 25.67
CA ALA A 376 -0.91 -6.58 25.24
C ALA A 376 -2.21 -6.76 24.44
N VAL A 377 -3.35 -6.31 24.98
CA VAL A 377 -4.63 -6.30 24.25
C VAL A 377 -4.54 -5.54 22.93
N LYS A 378 -3.91 -4.35 22.93
CA LYS A 378 -3.74 -3.56 21.70
C LYS A 378 -2.93 -4.31 20.63
N ASN A 379 -1.84 -4.97 21.01
CA ASN A 379 -1.02 -5.75 20.07
C ASN A 379 -1.73 -7.05 19.62
N GLU A 380 -2.60 -7.65 20.44
CA GLU A 380 -3.45 -8.78 20.01
C GLU A 380 -4.45 -8.36 18.93
N LEU A 381 -5.03 -7.17 19.05
CA LEU A 381 -5.96 -6.60 18.07
C LEU A 381 -5.26 -6.07 16.81
N CYS A 382 -3.99 -5.64 16.92
CA CYS A 382 -3.24 -4.98 15.87
C CYS A 382 -1.99 -5.77 15.46
N VAL A 383 -2.14 -7.06 15.15
CA VAL A 383 -0.99 -7.86 14.69
C VAL A 383 -0.52 -7.36 13.32
N PRO A 384 0.77 -7.00 13.18
CA PRO A 384 1.31 -6.49 11.93
C PRO A 384 1.30 -7.52 10.79
N LEU A 385 1.03 -7.02 9.59
CA LEU A 385 1.12 -7.70 8.31
C LEU A 385 2.26 -7.06 7.49
N PRO A 386 3.45 -7.68 7.45
CA PRO A 386 4.54 -7.23 6.59
C PRO A 386 4.11 -7.15 5.12
N HIS A 387 4.69 -6.21 4.36
CA HIS A 387 4.44 -6.15 2.92
C HIS A 387 4.81 -7.46 2.22
N PRO A 388 4.04 -7.86 1.19
CA PRO A 388 4.35 -9.05 0.43
C PRO A 388 5.48 -8.78 -0.57
N ASP A 389 6.28 -9.80 -0.85
CA ASP A 389 7.32 -9.81 -1.88
C ASP A 389 7.19 -11.01 -2.81
N THR A 390 7.05 -12.23 -2.26
CA THR A 390 6.92 -13.46 -3.07
C THR A 390 5.45 -13.79 -3.34
N ASP A 391 5.18 -14.62 -4.35
CA ASP A 391 3.85 -15.17 -4.59
C ASP A 391 3.21 -15.77 -3.32
N VAL A 392 3.93 -16.62 -2.57
CA VAL A 392 3.44 -17.22 -1.32
C VAL A 392 3.08 -16.18 -0.24
N ASP A 393 3.58 -14.94 -0.31
CA ASP A 393 3.15 -13.89 0.61
C ASP A 393 1.67 -13.51 0.43
N TRP A 394 1.04 -13.83 -0.71
CA TRP A 394 -0.42 -13.73 -0.85
C TRP A 394 -1.15 -14.58 0.20
N LEU A 395 -0.71 -15.84 0.40
CA LEU A 395 -1.31 -16.74 1.39
C LEU A 395 -1.06 -16.22 2.80
N ARG A 396 0.14 -15.71 3.08
CA ARG A 396 0.50 -15.15 4.39
C ARG A 396 -0.38 -13.95 4.74
N LEU A 397 -0.62 -13.07 3.79
CA LEU A 397 -1.51 -11.92 3.99
C LEU A 397 -2.96 -12.35 4.17
N ALA A 398 -3.47 -13.25 3.32
CA ALA A 398 -4.84 -13.73 3.44
C ALA A 398 -5.08 -14.41 4.81
N LEU A 399 -4.14 -15.23 5.27
CA LEU A 399 -4.19 -15.88 6.58
C LEU A 399 -4.24 -14.83 7.69
N ALA A 400 -3.32 -13.88 7.67
CA ALA A 400 -3.24 -12.83 8.69
C ALA A 400 -4.49 -11.93 8.71
N ASP A 401 -5.05 -11.59 7.54
CA ASP A 401 -6.31 -10.85 7.43
C ASP A 401 -7.49 -11.61 8.07
N TYR A 402 -7.59 -12.93 7.82
CA TYR A 402 -8.64 -13.75 8.44
C TYR A 402 -8.44 -13.93 9.94
N THR A 403 -7.20 -14.13 10.40
CA THR A 403 -6.89 -14.23 11.83
C THR A 403 -7.20 -12.94 12.57
N ASN A 404 -6.82 -11.78 12.03
CA ASN A 404 -7.16 -10.49 12.64
C ASN A 404 -8.67 -10.25 12.64
N GLN A 405 -9.37 -10.56 11.54
CA GLN A 405 -10.83 -10.43 11.49
C GLN A 405 -11.55 -11.32 12.50
N LEU A 406 -11.06 -12.55 12.73
CA LEU A 406 -11.62 -13.46 13.74
C LEU A 406 -11.56 -12.85 15.14
N ARG A 407 -10.44 -12.22 15.50
CA ARG A 407 -10.29 -11.52 16.78
C ARG A 407 -11.26 -10.34 16.91
N TRP A 408 -11.40 -9.55 15.85
CA TRP A 408 -12.31 -8.40 15.87
C TRP A 408 -13.78 -8.83 15.98
N PHE A 409 -14.17 -9.99 15.45
CA PHE A 409 -15.53 -10.51 15.64
C PHE A 409 -15.88 -10.85 17.10
N ASP A 410 -14.91 -10.90 18.01
CA ASP A 410 -15.14 -11.07 19.45
C ASP A 410 -15.35 -9.73 20.17
N ASP A 411 -15.18 -8.60 19.47
CA ASP A 411 -15.35 -7.24 20.01
C ASP A 411 -16.44 -6.46 19.26
N PRO A 412 -17.67 -6.37 19.82
CA PRO A 412 -18.78 -5.67 19.17
C PRO A 412 -18.56 -4.16 18.99
N GLU A 413 -17.84 -3.50 19.90
CA GLU A 413 -17.58 -2.06 19.82
C GLU A 413 -16.60 -1.77 18.69
N LEU A 414 -15.52 -2.56 18.59
CA LEU A 414 -14.59 -2.49 17.49
C LEU A 414 -15.27 -2.79 16.15
N MET A 415 -16.12 -3.81 16.07
CA MET A 415 -16.90 -4.11 14.86
C MET A 415 -17.81 -2.95 14.44
N SER A 416 -18.39 -2.23 15.41
CA SER A 416 -19.17 -1.03 15.14
C SER A 416 -18.29 0.08 14.55
N TRP A 417 -17.09 0.30 15.08
CA TRP A 417 -16.14 1.27 14.55
C TRP A 417 -15.68 0.90 13.13
N LEU A 418 -15.29 -0.36 12.91
CA LEU A 418 -14.88 -0.90 11.60
C LEU A 418 -15.96 -0.69 10.54
N SER A 419 -17.24 -0.88 10.88
CA SER A 419 -18.34 -0.65 9.94
C SER A 419 -18.55 0.83 9.58
N ALA A 420 -18.09 1.76 10.43
CA ALA A 420 -18.19 3.20 10.20
C ALA A 420 -16.93 3.79 9.55
N ALA A 421 -15.79 3.10 9.63
CA ALA A 421 -14.52 3.51 9.05
C ALA A 421 -14.56 3.41 7.52
N ARG A 422 -14.70 4.56 6.83
CA ARG A 422 -14.75 4.61 5.36
C ARG A 422 -13.51 4.00 4.67
N LEU A 423 -12.40 3.93 5.40
CA LEU A 423 -11.12 3.43 4.92
C LEU A 423 -11.08 1.89 4.88
N ASP A 424 -11.99 1.17 5.56
CA ASP A 424 -11.98 -0.29 5.59
C ASP A 424 -12.77 -0.91 4.43
N LEU A 425 -12.10 -1.16 3.31
CA LEU A 425 -12.72 -1.86 2.18
C LEU A 425 -13.30 -3.22 2.60
N PHE A 426 -12.58 -3.93 3.48
CA PHE A 426 -12.99 -5.26 3.92
C PHE A 426 -14.15 -5.18 4.93
N GLY A 427 -14.12 -4.22 5.85
CA GLY A 427 -15.21 -3.92 6.76
C GLY A 427 -16.54 -3.67 6.03
N HIS A 428 -16.51 -2.92 4.93
CA HIS A 428 -17.71 -2.73 4.08
C HIS A 428 -18.21 -4.04 3.48
N LEU A 429 -17.33 -4.91 2.97
CA LEU A 429 -17.69 -6.25 2.50
C LEU A 429 -18.32 -7.08 3.62
N ILE A 430 -17.72 -7.10 4.81
CA ILE A 430 -18.25 -7.82 5.97
C ILE A 430 -19.62 -7.28 6.37
N GLY A 431 -19.82 -5.96 6.34
CA GLY A 431 -21.12 -5.33 6.57
C GLY A 431 -22.19 -5.79 5.58
N HIS A 432 -21.83 -6.07 4.31
CA HIS A 432 -22.74 -6.65 3.32
C HIS A 432 -23.00 -8.16 3.50
N LEU A 433 -22.08 -8.88 4.15
CA LEU A 433 -22.22 -10.31 4.44
C LEU A 433 -22.97 -10.57 5.75
N LEU A 434 -22.81 -9.68 6.73
CA LEU A 434 -23.50 -9.74 8.01
C LEU A 434 -24.92 -9.14 7.91
N PRO A 435 -25.86 -9.63 8.71
CA PRO A 435 -27.22 -9.08 8.74
C PRO A 435 -27.20 -7.64 9.27
N SER A 436 -28.14 -6.83 8.78
CA SER A 436 -28.29 -5.45 9.24
C SER A 436 -28.57 -5.36 10.74
N ALA A 437 -28.28 -4.21 11.34
CA ALA A 437 -28.53 -3.96 12.76
C ALA A 437 -30.00 -4.15 13.16
N ALA A 438 -30.94 -4.00 12.22
CA ALA A 438 -32.39 -4.21 12.41
C ALA A 438 -32.80 -5.70 12.47
N ALA A 439 -31.91 -6.64 12.13
CA ALA A 439 -32.18 -8.05 12.24
C ALA A 439 -32.32 -8.50 13.72
N LYS A 440 -33.15 -9.52 13.96
CA LYS A 440 -33.34 -10.09 15.31
C LYS A 440 -31.98 -10.55 15.88
N PRO A 441 -31.68 -10.32 17.17
CA PRO A 441 -30.38 -10.69 17.78
C PRO A 441 -29.94 -12.12 17.46
N ARG A 442 -30.83 -13.11 17.64
CA ARG A 442 -30.55 -14.53 17.32
C ARG A 442 -30.10 -14.78 15.87
N VAL A 443 -30.59 -13.99 14.91
CA VAL A 443 -30.19 -14.12 13.49
C VAL A 443 -28.79 -13.55 13.31
N ARG A 444 -28.48 -12.42 13.97
CA ARG A 444 -27.14 -11.81 13.96
C ARG A 444 -26.11 -12.77 14.55
N ASP A 445 -26.40 -13.33 15.72
CA ASP A 445 -25.50 -14.27 16.41
C ASP A 445 -25.25 -15.52 15.56
N ARG A 446 -26.29 -16.06 14.92
CA ARG A 446 -26.17 -17.22 14.03
C ARG A 446 -25.31 -16.93 12.81
N ILE A 447 -25.53 -15.80 12.13
CA ILE A 447 -24.74 -15.46 10.93
C ILE A 447 -23.29 -15.13 11.31
N LEU A 448 -23.07 -14.44 12.42
CA LEU A 448 -21.73 -14.19 12.94
C LEU A 448 -20.99 -15.50 13.27
N SER A 449 -21.68 -16.47 13.88
CA SER A 449 -21.12 -17.80 14.15
C SER A 449 -20.74 -18.55 12.86
N ILE A 450 -21.57 -18.47 11.82
CA ILE A 450 -21.25 -19.03 10.50
C ILE A 450 -20.03 -18.33 9.89
N ALA A 451 -19.97 -17.00 9.94
CA ALA A 451 -18.85 -16.23 9.43
C ALA A 451 -17.54 -16.61 10.15
N LYS A 452 -17.54 -16.68 11.48
CA LYS A 452 -16.39 -17.15 12.28
C LYS A 452 -15.94 -18.55 11.84
N SER A 453 -16.87 -19.49 11.66
CA SER A 453 -16.56 -20.86 11.22
C SER A 453 -15.92 -20.91 9.82
N VAL A 454 -16.46 -20.13 8.86
CA VAL A 454 -15.90 -20.03 7.50
C VAL A 454 -14.49 -19.46 7.52
N PHE A 455 -14.27 -18.38 8.28
CA PHE A 455 -12.96 -17.73 8.38
C PHE A 455 -11.93 -18.63 9.06
N ALA A 456 -12.31 -19.32 10.15
CA ALA A 456 -11.44 -20.26 10.83
C ALA A 456 -11.06 -21.44 9.93
N THR A 457 -12.03 -22.03 9.23
CA THR A 457 -11.77 -23.14 8.29
C THR A 457 -10.85 -22.70 7.15
N THR A 458 -11.09 -21.51 6.60
CA THR A 458 -10.26 -20.94 5.52
C THR A 458 -8.84 -20.65 5.99
N ALA A 459 -8.68 -20.08 7.20
CA ALA A 459 -7.37 -19.87 7.82
C ALA A 459 -6.61 -21.19 8.02
N THR A 460 -7.24 -22.21 8.58
CA THR A 460 -6.64 -23.55 8.73
C THR A 460 -6.24 -24.14 7.38
N ARG A 461 -7.02 -23.91 6.31
CA ARG A 461 -6.67 -24.40 4.97
C ARG A 461 -5.43 -23.69 4.41
N LEU A 462 -5.30 -22.38 4.60
CA LEU A 462 -4.10 -21.63 4.21
C LEU A 462 -2.86 -22.12 4.96
N GLU A 463 -2.96 -22.39 6.26
CA GLU A 463 -1.87 -22.97 7.07
C GLU A 463 -1.41 -24.32 6.50
N GLN A 464 -2.35 -25.20 6.14
CA GLN A 464 -2.05 -26.50 5.53
C GLN A 464 -1.33 -26.35 4.18
N LEU A 465 -1.81 -25.47 3.31
CA LEU A 465 -1.18 -25.21 2.01
C LEU A 465 0.24 -24.66 2.17
N MET A 466 0.43 -23.72 3.10
CA MET A 466 1.74 -23.14 3.39
C MET A 466 2.71 -24.15 4.01
N ALA A 467 2.23 -25.02 4.92
CA ALA A 467 3.05 -26.06 5.53
C ALA A 467 3.50 -27.10 4.49
N ALA A 468 2.61 -27.49 3.57
CA ALA A 468 2.95 -28.39 2.46
C ALA A 468 4.00 -27.76 1.52
N GLU A 469 3.85 -26.48 1.18
CA GLU A 469 4.84 -25.75 0.37
C GLU A 469 6.21 -25.70 1.05
N ALA A 470 6.24 -25.38 2.34
CA ALA A 470 7.48 -25.33 3.11
C ALA A 470 8.17 -26.70 3.18
N ALA A 471 7.41 -27.79 3.26
CA ALA A 471 7.94 -29.15 3.24
C ALA A 471 8.53 -29.52 1.87
N LEU A 472 7.94 -29.04 0.76
CA LEU A 472 8.48 -29.23 -0.60
C LEU A 472 9.76 -28.41 -0.85
N ALA A 473 9.91 -27.27 -0.18
CA ALA A 473 11.09 -26.41 -0.28
C ALA A 473 12.23 -26.81 0.67
N ALA A 474 12.02 -27.80 1.55
CA ALA A 474 13.06 -28.31 2.44
C ALA A 474 14.09 -29.13 1.64
N PRO A 475 15.40 -28.93 1.88
CA PRO A 475 16.49 -29.54 1.11
C PRO A 475 16.62 -31.06 1.27
#